data_AF-A0A2T2T3D3-F1
#
_entry.id   AF-A0A2T2T3D3-F1
#
_cell.length_a   1.000
_cell.length_b   1.000
_cell.length_c   1.000
_cell.angle_alpha   90.00
_cell.angle_beta   90.00
_cell.angle_gamma   90.00
#
_symmetry.space_group_name_H-M   'P 1'
#
loop_
_entity.id
_entity.type
_entity.pdbx_description
1 polymer ?
#
loop_
_entity_poly.entity_id
_entity_poly.type
_entity_poly.pdbx_seq_one_letter_code
_entity_poly.pdbx_strand_id
1 'polypeptide(L)'
;MGGDLHERKARHYFSLIDEDGNGLIEVSDFALRAQRLAEAQNVDGEREREALRRQVLAWWEHVCTVADLDGNARVSLSEWEAYWHSIRRGVECGHREPLRTLRRAAIGTLQAIDRNGSGWVMPSEYADWLAAWRASGSEVAFQRLDRGGKGFLTQADFVVAVQEFYLADDPAAPGNALYGPLPE
;
A
#
# COMPACT_ATOMS: atom_id res chain seq x y z
N MET A 1 21.23 -18.12 2.65
CA MET A 1 20.05 -18.63 1.91
C MET A 1 19.08 -17.48 1.86
N GLY A 2 18.98 -16.80 0.71
CA GLY A 2 18.10 -15.64 0.57
C GLY A 2 16.66 -16.11 0.65
N GLY A 3 15.97 -15.82 1.75
CA GLY A 3 14.51 -15.92 1.81
C GLY A 3 13.93 -15.10 0.67
N ASP A 4 12.95 -15.70 -0.02
CA ASP A 4 12.38 -15.23 -1.28
C ASP A 4 12.09 -13.72 -1.20
N LEU A 5 12.57 -12.93 -2.16
CA LEU A 5 12.37 -11.46 -2.19
C LEU A 5 10.91 -11.10 -1.94
N HIS A 6 10.00 -11.94 -2.43
CA HIS A 6 8.55 -11.83 -2.24
C HIS A 6 8.11 -11.99 -0.79
N GLU A 7 8.70 -12.92 -0.03
CA GLU A 7 8.42 -13.09 1.40
C GLU A 7 8.85 -11.86 2.20
N ARG A 8 10.02 -11.30 1.87
CA ARG A 8 10.52 -10.05 2.47
C ARG A 8 9.58 -8.88 2.18
N LYS A 9 9.13 -8.74 0.92
CA LYS A 9 8.18 -7.71 0.51
C LYS A 9 6.83 -7.87 1.22
N ALA A 10 6.31 -9.09 1.28
CA ALA A 10 5.04 -9.41 1.93
C ALA A 10 5.09 -9.06 3.42
N ARG A 11 6.15 -9.48 4.13
CA ARG A 11 6.33 -9.18 5.56
C ARG A 11 6.57 -7.70 5.83
N HIS A 12 7.41 -7.04 5.04
CA HIS A 12 7.61 -5.59 5.15
C HIS A 12 6.28 -4.85 5.01
N TYR A 13 5.49 -5.21 3.98
CA TYR A 13 4.21 -4.57 3.76
C TYR A 13 3.19 -4.90 4.87
N PHE A 14 3.20 -6.13 5.39
CA PHE A 14 2.38 -6.52 6.54
C PHE A 14 2.71 -5.68 7.78
N SER A 15 3.99 -5.61 8.17
CA SER A 15 4.46 -4.82 9.31
C SER A 15 4.25 -3.32 9.14
N LEU A 16 4.11 -2.83 7.90
CA LEU A 16 3.74 -1.45 7.64
C LEU A 16 2.25 -1.20 7.80
N ILE A 17 1.38 -2.22 7.72
CA ILE A 17 -0.06 -2.06 7.92
C ILE A 17 -0.44 -2.34 9.37
N ASP A 18 0.14 -3.37 9.97
CA ASP A 18 0.03 -3.72 11.40
C ASP A 18 0.63 -2.61 12.26
N GLU A 19 -0.25 -1.75 12.81
CA GLU A 19 0.13 -0.49 13.45
C GLU A 19 0.40 -0.67 14.95
N ASP A 20 -0.30 -1.61 15.58
CA ASP A 20 -0.09 -1.97 16.99
C ASP A 20 0.93 -3.11 17.17
N GLY A 21 1.34 -3.77 16.09
CA GLY A 21 2.34 -4.84 16.08
C GLY A 21 1.82 -6.15 16.64
N ASN A 22 0.49 -6.35 16.63
CA ASN A 22 -0.14 -7.54 17.21
C ASN A 22 -0.08 -8.77 16.27
N GLY A 23 0.43 -8.61 15.04
CA GLY A 23 0.54 -9.68 14.05
C GLY A 23 -0.75 -9.94 13.28
N LEU A 24 -1.73 -9.04 13.36
CA LEU A 24 -3.01 -9.06 12.67
C LEU A 24 -3.28 -7.67 12.10
N ILE A 25 -3.79 -7.62 10.88
CA ILE A 25 -4.29 -6.37 10.31
C ILE A 25 -5.79 -6.29 10.62
N GLU A 26 -6.19 -5.31 11.42
CA GLU A 26 -7.58 -5.07 11.84
C GLU A 26 -8.03 -3.63 11.51
N VAL A 27 -9.34 -3.39 11.54
CA VAL A 27 -9.90 -2.03 11.40
C VAL A 27 -9.32 -1.03 12.42
N SER A 28 -8.86 -1.52 13.57
CA SER A 28 -8.23 -0.71 14.63
C SER A 28 -6.90 -0.10 14.16
N ASP A 29 -6.09 -0.83 13.38
CA ASP A 29 -4.84 -0.32 12.82
C ASP A 29 -5.08 0.86 11.87
N PHE A 30 -6.10 0.71 11.02
CA PHE A 30 -6.55 1.76 10.13
C PHE A 30 -7.12 2.95 10.94
N ALA A 31 -7.88 2.72 12.01
CA ALA A 31 -8.36 3.80 12.87
C ALA A 31 -7.23 4.58 13.56
N LEU A 32 -6.21 3.89 14.08
CA LEU A 32 -5.00 4.49 14.66
C LEU A 32 -4.24 5.31 13.61
N ARG A 33 -4.15 4.79 12.38
CA ARG A 33 -3.53 5.47 11.25
C ARG A 33 -4.27 6.76 10.89
N ALA A 34 -5.59 6.72 10.77
CA ALA A 34 -6.40 7.91 10.49
C ALA A 34 -6.19 8.99 11.56
N GLN A 35 -6.11 8.59 12.83
CA GLN A 35 -5.82 9.51 13.93
C GLN A 35 -4.44 10.17 13.79
N ARG A 36 -3.39 9.38 13.52
CA ARG A 36 -2.05 9.93 13.34
C ARG A 36 -1.91 10.82 12.12
N LEU A 37 -2.58 10.47 11.01
CA LEU A 37 -2.65 11.34 9.83
C LEU A 37 -3.31 12.68 10.17
N ALA A 38 -4.38 12.69 10.97
CA ALA A 38 -5.01 13.91 11.42
C ALA A 38 -4.10 14.75 12.33
N GLU A 39 -3.36 14.11 13.25
CA GLU A 39 -2.40 14.76 14.13
C GLU A 39 -1.22 15.36 13.36
N ALA A 40 -0.61 14.60 12.44
CA ALA A 40 0.51 15.06 11.62
C ALA A 40 0.14 16.25 10.72
N GLN A 41 -1.11 16.30 10.27
CA GLN A 41 -1.63 17.36 9.41
C GLN A 41 -2.22 18.55 10.19
N ASN A 42 -2.17 18.54 11.53
CA ASN A 42 -2.82 19.54 12.40
C ASN A 42 -4.30 19.78 12.02
N VAL A 43 -5.01 18.68 11.73
CA VAL A 43 -6.42 18.75 11.35
C VAL A 43 -7.27 18.96 12.61
N ASP A 44 -7.70 20.20 12.80
CA ASP A 44 -8.56 20.59 13.92
C ASP A 44 -10.05 20.45 13.61
N GLY A 45 -10.42 20.39 12.33
CA GLY A 45 -11.80 20.27 11.88
C GLY A 45 -12.35 18.85 12.00
N GLU A 46 -13.43 18.66 12.75
CA GLU A 46 -14.11 17.36 12.91
C GLU A 46 -14.55 16.77 11.55
N ARG A 47 -14.96 17.61 10.59
CA ARG A 47 -15.34 17.18 9.24
C ARG A 47 -14.17 16.60 8.43
N GLU A 48 -12.98 17.15 8.60
CA GLU A 48 -11.77 16.73 7.91
C GLU A 48 -11.23 15.44 8.52
N ARG A 49 -11.28 15.30 9.86
CA ARG A 49 -10.99 14.03 10.54
C ARG A 49 -11.93 12.91 10.11
N GLU A 50 -13.21 13.22 10.00
CA GLU A 50 -14.22 12.27 9.53
C GLU A 50 -14.01 11.90 8.05
N ALA A 51 -13.57 12.83 7.21
CA ALA A 51 -13.19 12.54 5.83
C ALA A 51 -11.97 11.59 5.77
N LEU A 52 -10.94 11.85 6.58
CA LEU A 52 -9.77 10.96 6.70
C LEU A 52 -10.16 9.57 7.21
N ARG A 53 -11.03 9.48 8.22
CA ARG A 53 -11.57 8.19 8.70
C ARG A 53 -12.29 7.42 7.61
N ARG A 54 -13.18 8.07 6.85
CA ARG A 54 -13.88 7.41 5.73
C ARG A 54 -12.93 6.93 4.64
N GLN A 55 -11.92 7.72 4.30
CA GLN A 55 -10.90 7.33 3.32
C GLN A 55 -10.11 6.10 3.76
N VAL A 56 -9.74 6.07 5.04
CA VAL A 56 -8.99 4.98 5.64
C VAL A 56 -9.86 3.71 5.82
N LEU A 57 -11.13 3.86 6.16
CA LEU A 57 -12.10 2.75 6.21
C LEU A 57 -12.40 2.17 4.82
N ALA A 58 -12.55 3.00 3.79
CA ALA A 58 -12.71 2.53 2.42
C ALA A 58 -11.49 1.71 1.96
N TRP A 59 -10.30 2.12 2.41
CA TRP A 59 -9.08 1.35 2.15
C TRP A 59 -9.06 0.02 2.93
N TRP A 60 -9.47 0.01 4.19
CA TRP A 60 -9.64 -1.21 4.99
C TRP A 60 -10.61 -2.20 4.33
N GLU A 61 -11.80 -1.76 3.94
CA GLU A 61 -12.80 -2.60 3.27
C GLU A 61 -12.24 -3.23 1.99
N HIS A 62 -11.43 -2.47 1.24
CA HIS A 62 -10.74 -2.98 0.07
C HIS A 62 -9.70 -4.05 0.43
N VAL A 63 -8.92 -3.86 1.50
CA VAL A 63 -7.94 -4.84 1.99
C VAL A 63 -8.63 -6.13 2.45
N CYS A 64 -9.71 -6.04 3.23
CA CYS A 64 -10.52 -7.20 3.60
C CYS A 64 -11.02 -7.95 2.36
N THR A 65 -11.59 -7.23 1.39
CA THR A 65 -12.16 -7.84 0.19
C THR A 65 -11.14 -8.69 -0.60
N VAL A 66 -9.84 -8.36 -0.50
CA VAL A 66 -8.80 -9.06 -1.25
C VAL A 66 -8.00 -10.07 -0.42
N ALA A 67 -7.82 -9.85 0.88
CA ALA A 67 -6.89 -10.61 1.71
C ALA A 67 -7.52 -11.31 2.93
N ASP A 68 -8.76 -10.98 3.30
CA ASP A 68 -9.50 -11.70 4.35
C ASP A 68 -10.12 -12.96 3.74
N LEU A 69 -9.47 -14.11 3.98
CA LEU A 69 -9.86 -15.38 3.34
C LEU A 69 -10.91 -16.13 4.15
N ASP A 70 -10.96 -15.94 5.47
CA ASP A 70 -11.90 -16.62 6.36
C ASP A 70 -13.13 -15.75 6.73
N GLY A 71 -13.12 -14.47 6.35
CA GLY A 71 -14.22 -13.52 6.56
C GLY A 71 -14.35 -13.05 8.00
N ASN A 72 -13.28 -13.16 8.80
CA ASN A 72 -13.30 -12.78 10.22
C ASN A 72 -13.08 -11.26 10.45
N ALA A 73 -12.95 -10.47 9.38
CA ALA A 73 -12.61 -9.04 9.40
C ALA A 73 -11.25 -8.74 10.05
N ARG A 74 -10.29 -9.64 9.87
CA ARG A 74 -8.89 -9.55 10.29
C ARG A 74 -8.07 -10.25 9.23
N VAL A 75 -6.85 -9.77 8.98
CA VAL A 75 -5.92 -10.44 8.06
C VAL A 75 -4.70 -10.86 8.84
N SER A 76 -4.56 -12.17 9.05
CA SER A 76 -3.37 -12.75 9.68
C SER A 76 -2.19 -12.82 8.71
N LEU A 77 -0.97 -12.94 9.24
CA LEU A 77 0.23 -13.12 8.41
C LEU A 77 0.10 -14.34 7.47
N SER A 78 -0.52 -15.43 7.94
CA SER A 78 -0.74 -16.64 7.14
C SER A 78 -1.69 -16.40 5.97
N GLU A 79 -2.77 -15.66 6.19
CA GLU A 79 -3.72 -15.29 5.12
C GLU A 79 -3.09 -14.32 4.12
N TRP A 80 -2.27 -13.40 4.63
CA TRP A 80 -1.48 -12.49 3.82
C TRP A 80 -0.50 -13.24 2.93
N GLU A 81 0.31 -14.14 3.47
CA GLU A 81 1.24 -14.98 2.70
C GLU A 81 0.48 -15.84 1.68
N ALA A 82 -0.66 -16.42 2.06
CA ALA A 82 -1.52 -17.18 1.15
C ALA A 82 -2.08 -16.32 -0.01
N TYR A 83 -2.50 -15.09 0.27
CA TYR A 83 -2.93 -14.13 -0.73
C TYR A 83 -1.81 -13.82 -1.73
N TRP A 84 -0.60 -13.52 -1.24
CA TRP A 84 0.58 -13.28 -2.08
C TRP A 84 0.91 -14.47 -2.99
N HIS A 85 0.89 -15.69 -2.44
CA HIS A 85 1.09 -16.91 -3.23
C HIS A 85 -0.01 -17.12 -4.28
N SER A 86 -1.27 -16.85 -3.94
CA SER A 86 -2.41 -16.96 -4.86
C SER A 86 -2.28 -15.99 -6.05
N ILE A 87 -1.88 -14.74 -5.78
CA ILE A 87 -1.66 -13.73 -6.82
C ILE A 87 -0.57 -14.19 -7.79
N ARG A 88 0.60 -14.60 -7.29
CA ARG A 88 1.72 -15.07 -8.14
C ARG A 88 1.32 -16.28 -8.98
N ARG A 89 0.78 -17.32 -8.33
CA ARG A 89 0.34 -18.54 -9.02
C ARG A 89 -0.71 -18.23 -10.09
N GLY A 90 -1.64 -17.34 -9.78
CA GLY A 90 -2.67 -16.94 -10.73
C GLY A 90 -2.09 -16.25 -11.97
N VAL A 91 -1.09 -15.38 -11.79
CA VAL A 91 -0.37 -14.73 -12.91
C VAL A 91 0.44 -15.75 -13.72
N GLU A 92 1.16 -16.65 -13.05
CA GLU A 92 1.94 -17.72 -13.69
C GLU A 92 1.06 -18.65 -14.54
N CYS A 93 -0.16 -18.95 -14.07
CA CYS A 93 -1.15 -19.71 -14.81
C CYS A 93 -1.87 -18.90 -15.91
N GLY A 94 -1.52 -17.62 -16.12
CA GLY A 94 -2.10 -16.76 -17.15
C GLY A 94 -3.49 -16.21 -16.81
N HIS A 95 -3.93 -16.27 -15.56
CA HIS A 95 -5.21 -15.70 -15.15
C HIS A 95 -5.15 -14.17 -15.09
N ARG A 96 -6.23 -13.52 -15.53
CA ARG A 96 -6.34 -12.05 -15.52
C ARG A 96 -6.86 -11.51 -14.19
N GLU A 97 -7.47 -12.35 -13.37
CA GLU A 97 -8.10 -11.95 -12.10
C GLU A 97 -7.10 -11.36 -11.09
N PRO A 98 -5.91 -11.96 -10.86
CA PRO A 98 -4.89 -11.37 -9.99
C PRO A 98 -4.45 -9.98 -10.44
N LEU A 99 -4.23 -9.78 -11.75
CA LEU A 99 -3.85 -8.48 -12.31
C LEU A 99 -4.96 -7.43 -12.13
N ARG A 100 -6.23 -7.85 -12.19
CA ARG A 100 -7.38 -6.98 -11.89
C ARG A 100 -7.41 -6.61 -10.41
N THR A 101 -7.12 -7.55 -9.52
CA THR A 101 -7.03 -7.30 -8.08
C THR A 101 -5.90 -6.33 -7.75
N LEU A 102 -4.70 -6.55 -8.29
CA LEU A 102 -3.56 -5.63 -8.14
C LEU A 102 -3.88 -4.23 -8.70
N ARG A 103 -4.57 -4.15 -9.86
CA ARG A 103 -5.02 -2.87 -10.42
C ARG A 103 -6.01 -2.16 -9.49
N ARG A 104 -6.98 -2.87 -8.89
CA ARG A 104 -7.91 -2.29 -7.91
C ARG A 104 -7.17 -1.79 -6.68
N ALA A 105 -6.21 -2.56 -6.16
CA ALA A 105 -5.36 -2.15 -5.05
C ALA A 105 -4.56 -0.88 -5.37
N ALA A 106 -3.95 -0.80 -6.55
CA ALA A 106 -3.23 0.40 -6.98
C ALA A 106 -4.12 1.65 -7.07
N ILE A 107 -5.36 1.49 -7.56
CA ILE A 107 -6.34 2.59 -7.62
C ILE A 107 -6.73 3.02 -6.20
N GLY A 108 -7.00 2.07 -5.30
CA GLY A 108 -7.32 2.37 -3.90
C GLY A 108 -6.17 3.08 -3.19
N THR A 109 -4.92 2.64 -3.40
CA THR A 109 -3.73 3.32 -2.88
C THR A 109 -3.59 4.73 -3.43
N LEU A 110 -3.79 4.94 -4.75
CA LEU A 110 -3.76 6.28 -5.32
C LEU A 110 -4.82 7.18 -4.68
N GLN A 111 -6.07 6.70 -4.55
CA GLN A 111 -7.15 7.46 -3.90
C GLN A 111 -6.88 7.75 -2.42
N ALA A 112 -6.13 6.88 -1.74
CA ALA A 112 -5.72 7.10 -0.37
C ALA A 112 -4.61 8.16 -0.24
N ILE A 113 -3.85 8.44 -1.30
CA ILE A 113 -2.78 9.44 -1.31
C ILE A 113 -3.25 10.77 -1.93
N ASP A 114 -4.02 10.70 -3.01
CA ASP A 114 -4.62 11.81 -3.76
C ASP A 114 -5.77 12.44 -2.96
N ARG A 115 -5.41 13.33 -2.03
CA ARG A 115 -6.36 14.03 -1.17
C ARG A 115 -7.17 15.08 -1.91
N ASN A 116 -6.59 15.69 -2.95
CA ASN A 116 -7.22 16.78 -3.68
C ASN A 116 -8.10 16.28 -4.85
N GLY A 117 -8.09 14.96 -5.12
CA GLY A 117 -8.89 14.34 -6.17
C GLY A 117 -8.46 14.73 -7.58
N SER A 118 -7.19 15.10 -7.75
CA SER A 118 -6.64 15.51 -9.04
C SER A 118 -6.43 14.34 -10.01
N GLY A 119 -6.40 13.11 -9.50
CA GLY A 119 -6.13 11.89 -10.26
C GLY A 119 -4.63 11.60 -10.43
N TRP A 120 -3.75 12.43 -9.84
CA TRP A 120 -2.31 12.24 -9.81
C TRP A 120 -1.75 12.58 -8.43
N VAL A 121 -0.63 11.97 -8.07
CA VAL A 121 0.03 12.17 -6.78
C VAL A 121 1.26 13.04 -6.97
N MET A 122 1.32 14.15 -6.23
CA MET A 122 2.48 15.03 -6.17
C MET A 122 3.53 14.52 -5.15
N PRO A 123 4.80 14.92 -5.28
CA PRO A 123 5.86 14.51 -4.35
C PRO A 123 5.55 14.82 -2.88
N SER A 124 4.91 15.96 -2.62
CA SER A 124 4.49 16.36 -1.26
C SER A 124 3.41 15.45 -0.69
N GLU A 125 2.44 15.03 -1.51
CA GLU A 125 1.37 14.11 -1.08
C GLU A 125 1.91 12.72 -0.79
N TYR A 126 2.86 12.26 -1.61
CA TYR A 126 3.56 11.00 -1.36
C TYR A 126 4.45 11.06 -0.12
N ALA A 127 5.10 12.20 0.13
CA ALA A 127 5.90 12.40 1.33
C ALA A 127 5.05 12.37 2.60
N ASP A 128 3.90 13.05 2.61
CA ASP A 128 2.95 13.01 3.73
C ASP A 128 2.44 11.58 3.99
N TRP A 129 2.19 10.83 2.93
CA TRP A 129 1.78 9.43 3.02
C TRP A 129 2.84 8.53 3.64
N LEU A 130 4.09 8.59 3.17
CA LEU A 130 5.17 7.78 3.75
C LEU A 130 5.51 8.22 5.18
N ALA A 131 5.43 9.52 5.48
CA ALA A 131 5.58 10.02 6.84
C ALA A 131 4.51 9.45 7.79
N ALA A 132 3.26 9.35 7.33
CA ALA A 132 2.21 8.68 8.09
C ALA A 132 2.51 7.21 8.37
N TRP A 133 3.25 6.55 7.48
CA TRP A 133 3.69 5.16 7.61
C TRP A 133 5.02 5.00 8.34
N ARG A 134 5.58 6.10 8.89
CA ARG A 134 6.93 6.14 9.50
C ARG A 134 8.04 5.63 8.57
N ALA A 135 7.77 5.64 7.26
CA ALA A 135 8.72 5.26 6.24
C ALA A 135 9.56 6.48 5.85
N SER A 136 10.87 6.29 5.76
CA SER A 136 11.81 7.32 5.30
C SER A 136 12.13 7.17 3.81
N GLY A 137 12.78 8.18 3.22
CA GLY A 137 13.25 8.10 1.83
C GLY A 137 12.18 8.37 0.78
N SER A 138 11.14 9.16 1.11
CA SER A 138 10.05 9.49 0.20
C SER A 138 10.50 10.14 -1.11
N GLU A 139 11.51 11.01 -1.07
CA GLU A 139 12.05 11.65 -2.27
C GLU A 139 12.73 10.66 -3.21
N VAL A 140 13.58 9.76 -2.68
CA VAL A 140 14.26 8.73 -3.46
C VAL A 140 13.25 7.71 -4.01
N ALA A 141 12.26 7.33 -3.20
CA ALA A 141 11.19 6.44 -3.63
C ALA A 141 10.34 7.07 -4.74
N PHE A 142 9.95 8.32 -4.59
CA PHE A 142 9.18 9.04 -5.60
C PHE A 142 9.94 9.13 -6.93
N GLN A 143 11.22 9.50 -6.90
CA GLN A 143 12.04 9.57 -8.12
C GLN A 143 12.16 8.22 -8.84
N ARG A 144 12.19 7.11 -8.10
CA ARG A 144 12.17 5.77 -8.71
C ARG A 144 10.82 5.48 -9.36
N LEU A 145 9.72 5.83 -8.68
CA LEU A 145 8.37 5.57 -9.17
C LEU A 145 7.99 6.48 -10.35
N ASP A 146 8.55 7.69 -10.42
CA ASP A 146 8.31 8.64 -11.51
C ASP A 146 9.09 8.25 -12.77
N ARG A 147 8.55 7.24 -13.45
CA ARG A 147 9.06 6.78 -14.73
C ARG A 147 8.91 7.90 -15.76
N GLY A 148 10.06 8.48 -16.13
CA GLY A 148 10.14 9.55 -17.12
C GLY A 148 10.27 10.97 -16.56
N GLY A 149 10.37 11.15 -15.24
CA GLY A 149 10.65 12.46 -14.64
C GLY A 149 9.53 13.48 -14.88
N LYS A 150 8.28 13.03 -14.80
CA LYS A 150 7.09 13.87 -15.03
C LYS A 150 6.85 14.87 -13.89
N GLY A 151 7.37 14.57 -12.69
CA GLY A 151 7.14 15.31 -11.46
C GLY A 151 5.84 14.96 -10.75
N PHE A 152 5.08 13.99 -11.25
CA PHE A 152 3.81 13.49 -10.68
C PHE A 152 3.60 12.01 -11.03
N LEU A 153 2.92 11.27 -10.16
CA LEU A 153 2.59 9.86 -10.39
C LEU A 153 1.13 9.73 -10.83
N THR A 154 0.92 9.08 -11.97
CA THR A 154 -0.42 8.80 -12.50
C THR A 154 -0.95 7.46 -11.98
N GLN A 155 -2.25 7.22 -12.18
CA GLN A 155 -2.85 5.89 -11.95
C GLN A 155 -2.09 4.78 -12.68
N ALA A 156 -1.62 5.02 -13.91
CA ALA A 156 -0.86 4.02 -14.65
C ALA A 156 0.48 3.72 -13.97
N ASP A 157 1.18 4.74 -13.47
CA ASP A 157 2.44 4.57 -12.76
C ASP A 157 2.26 3.72 -11.48
N PHE A 158 1.18 3.97 -10.73
CA PHE A 158 0.81 3.19 -9.54
C PHE A 158 0.47 1.74 -9.87
N VAL A 159 -0.30 1.49 -10.95
CA VAL A 159 -0.64 0.12 -11.35
C VAL A 159 0.62 -0.68 -11.67
N VAL A 160 1.57 -0.09 -12.40
CA VAL A 160 2.84 -0.76 -12.71
C VAL A 160 3.69 -0.92 -11.44
N ALA A 161 3.76 0.08 -10.57
CA ALA A 161 4.50 0.00 -9.32
C ALA A 161 3.97 -1.10 -8.39
N VAL A 162 2.66 -1.23 -8.22
CA VAL A 162 2.03 -2.30 -7.44
C VAL A 162 2.27 -3.66 -8.09
N GLN A 163 2.16 -3.78 -9.41
CA GLN A 163 2.47 -5.03 -10.10
C GLN A 163 3.92 -5.45 -9.90
N GLU A 164 4.88 -4.53 -10.06
CA GLU A 164 6.30 -4.78 -9.79
C GLU A 164 6.53 -5.16 -8.32
N PHE A 165 5.87 -4.48 -7.39
CA PHE A 165 6.00 -4.81 -5.97
C PHE A 165 5.61 -6.26 -5.69
N TYR A 166 4.47 -6.72 -6.22
CA TYR A 166 3.95 -8.08 -5.97
C TYR A 166 4.57 -9.18 -6.85
N LEU A 167 5.05 -8.85 -8.05
CA LEU A 167 5.40 -9.85 -9.06
C LEU A 167 6.86 -9.80 -9.50
N ALA A 168 7.58 -8.69 -9.31
CA ALA A 168 8.96 -8.60 -9.77
C ALA A 168 9.91 -9.39 -8.86
N ASP A 169 10.69 -10.27 -9.47
CA ASP A 169 11.82 -10.96 -8.83
C ASP A 169 13.08 -10.07 -8.73
N ASP A 170 13.09 -8.91 -9.41
CA ASP A 170 14.20 -7.97 -9.39
C ASP A 170 14.15 -7.09 -8.12
N PRO A 171 15.16 -7.16 -7.23
CA PRO A 171 15.25 -6.29 -6.06
C PRO A 171 15.44 -4.81 -6.42
N ALA A 172 15.94 -4.50 -7.62
CA ALA A 172 16.12 -3.13 -8.10
C ALA A 172 14.87 -2.54 -8.78
N ALA A 173 13.79 -3.32 -8.92
CA ALA A 173 12.55 -2.85 -9.55
C ALA A 173 12.02 -1.57 -8.87
N PRO A 174 11.65 -0.53 -9.65
CA PRO A 174 11.17 0.73 -9.09
C PRO A 174 9.98 0.58 -8.13
N GLY A 175 9.06 -0.34 -8.43
CA GLY A 175 7.91 -0.64 -7.57
C GLY A 175 8.27 -1.10 -6.16
N ASN A 176 9.48 -1.62 -5.93
CA ASN A 176 9.95 -1.99 -4.59
C ASN A 176 10.08 -0.78 -3.64
N ALA A 177 10.13 0.43 -4.19
CA ALA A 177 10.19 1.67 -3.41
C ALA A 177 8.81 2.19 -3.00
N LEU A 178 7.71 1.59 -3.48
CA LEU A 178 6.34 2.08 -3.28
C LEU A 178 5.98 2.30 -1.80
N TYR A 179 6.48 1.42 -0.94
CA TYR A 179 6.24 1.42 0.51
C TYR A 179 7.52 1.70 1.31
N GLY A 180 8.43 2.50 0.74
CA GLY A 180 9.73 2.79 1.33
C GLY A 180 10.78 1.69 1.11
N PRO A 181 11.99 1.85 1.66
CA PRO A 181 13.07 0.90 1.49
C PRO A 181 12.74 -0.43 2.19
N LEU A 182 12.96 -1.55 1.48
CA LEU A 182 12.86 -2.88 2.07
C LEU A 182 13.97 -3.06 3.13
N PRO A 183 13.66 -3.58 4.33
CA PRO A 183 14.65 -3.88 5.35
C PRO A 183 15.61 -4.96 4.83
N GLU A 184 16.91 -4.79 5.14
CA GLU A 184 17.99 -5.72 4.73
C GLU A 184 17.80 -7.15 5.25
#